data_AF-A0A538KJD1-F1
#
_entry.id   AF-A0A538KJD1-F1
#
_cell.length_a   1.000
_cell.length_b   1.000
_cell.length_c   1.000
_cell.angle_alpha   90.00
_cell.angle_beta   90.00
_cell.angle_gamma   90.00
#
_symmetry.space_group_name_H-M   'P 1'
#
loop_
_entity.id
_entity.type
_entity.pdbx_description
1 polymer ?
#
loop_
_entity_poly.entity_id
_entity_poly.type
_entity_poly.pdbx_seq_one_letter_code
_entity_poly.pdbx_strand_id
1 'polypeptide(L)'
;MTKRLRRFALFSAVAAAIALPAIAVAATTSTVLTTHNVKRGAVVASPAGLTLYGFVADKNGKPTCYNGCAVAWPPLLAINGKVAVKSGSGLNSKLVGRVKRTNGQYQVTYGGVRVTSSRSRW
;
A
#
# COMPACT_ATOMS: atom_id res chain seq x y z
N MET A 1 -78.15 4.00 -33.74
CA MET A 1 -78.17 3.57 -32.32
C MET A 1 -76.90 2.76 -31.99
N THR A 2 -75.87 3.47 -31.52
CA THR A 2 -74.85 3.09 -30.52
C THR A 2 -74.53 1.61 -30.23
N LYS A 3 -73.24 1.22 -30.39
CA LYS A 3 -72.44 0.53 -29.33
C LYS A 3 -70.93 0.46 -29.63
N ARG A 4 -70.21 1.38 -28.97
CA ARG A 4 -68.94 1.22 -28.20
C ARG A 4 -67.67 0.78 -28.95
N LEU A 5 -66.89 1.79 -29.38
CA LEU A 5 -65.44 1.73 -29.62
C LEU A 5 -64.70 1.22 -28.35
N ARG A 6 -64.01 0.09 -28.46
CA ARG A 6 -63.03 -0.36 -27.45
C ARG A 6 -61.71 0.37 -27.69
N ARG A 7 -61.41 1.35 -26.86
CA ARG A 7 -60.11 2.02 -26.76
C ARG A 7 -59.12 1.04 -26.11
N PHE A 8 -58.24 0.43 -26.89
CA PHE A 8 -57.02 -0.18 -26.35
C PHE A 8 -55.98 0.92 -26.22
N ALA A 9 -55.93 1.55 -25.06
CA ALA A 9 -54.82 2.42 -24.67
C ALA A 9 -53.60 1.53 -24.40
N LEU A 10 -52.75 1.36 -25.41
CA LEU A 10 -51.41 0.81 -25.22
C LEU A 10 -50.54 1.90 -24.59
N PHE A 11 -50.54 1.97 -23.25
CA PHE A 11 -49.52 2.69 -22.50
C PHE A 11 -48.20 1.95 -22.66
N SER A 12 -47.38 2.36 -23.63
CA SER A 12 -45.98 1.97 -23.68
C SER A 12 -45.23 2.74 -22.61
N ALA A 13 -45.03 2.11 -21.45
CA ALA A 13 -44.12 2.62 -20.43
C ALA A 13 -42.69 2.44 -20.94
N VAL A 14 -42.09 3.53 -21.46
CA VAL A 14 -40.65 3.58 -21.73
C VAL A 14 -39.94 3.66 -20.37
N ALA A 15 -39.49 2.52 -19.87
CA ALA A 15 -38.62 2.46 -18.69
C ALA A 15 -37.23 2.96 -19.09
N ALA A 16 -36.93 4.23 -18.82
CA ALA A 16 -35.58 4.77 -18.93
C ALA A 16 -34.70 4.15 -17.84
N ALA A 17 -33.88 3.16 -18.19
CA ALA A 17 -32.85 2.61 -17.32
C ALA A 17 -31.75 3.66 -17.12
N ILE A 18 -31.77 4.35 -15.98
CA ILE A 18 -30.72 5.26 -15.56
C ILE A 18 -29.51 4.41 -15.15
N ALA A 19 -28.56 4.22 -16.07
CA ALA A 19 -27.27 3.62 -15.75
C ALA A 19 -26.44 4.61 -14.92
N LEU A 20 -26.40 4.42 -13.60
CA LEU A 20 -25.50 5.15 -12.72
C LEU A 20 -24.05 4.76 -13.04
N PRO A 21 -23.12 5.72 -13.25
CA PRO A 21 -21.71 5.39 -13.41
C PRO A 21 -21.16 4.88 -12.07
N ALA A 22 -20.62 3.66 -12.07
CA ALA A 22 -19.89 3.13 -10.93
C ALA A 22 -18.56 3.90 -10.79
N ILE A 23 -18.49 4.84 -9.85
CA ILE A 23 -17.24 5.53 -9.50
C ILE A 23 -16.39 4.53 -8.71
N ALA A 24 -15.39 3.95 -9.36
CA ALA A 24 -14.42 3.08 -8.69
C ALA A 24 -13.48 3.95 -7.82
N VAL A 25 -13.71 3.95 -6.50
CA VAL A 25 -12.78 4.54 -5.53
C VAL A 25 -11.57 3.60 -5.41
N ALA A 26 -10.45 3.97 -6.00
CA ALA A 26 -9.19 3.24 -5.82
C ALA A 26 -8.75 3.33 -4.35
N ALA A 27 -8.73 2.20 -3.64
CA ALA A 27 -8.21 2.13 -2.28
C ALA A 27 -6.72 2.52 -2.26
N THR A 28 -6.38 3.55 -1.50
CA THR A 28 -5.01 4.08 -1.38
C THR A 28 -4.20 3.30 -0.34
N THR A 29 -4.00 2.00 -0.58
CA THR A 29 -3.16 1.18 0.30
C THR A 29 -1.71 1.69 0.28
N SER A 30 -1.09 1.74 1.46
CA SER A 30 0.28 2.20 1.68
C SER A 30 1.01 1.28 2.65
N THR A 31 2.35 1.25 2.58
CA THR A 31 3.15 0.55 3.58
C THR A 31 3.25 1.42 4.84
N VAL A 32 2.65 0.96 5.94
CA VAL A 32 2.64 1.70 7.21
C VAL A 32 3.68 1.14 8.18
N LEU A 33 4.72 1.92 8.48
CA LEU A 33 5.72 1.58 9.49
C LEU A 33 5.14 1.77 10.89
N THR A 34 5.58 0.94 11.84
CA THR A 34 5.19 1.04 13.25
C THR A 34 6.37 0.72 14.17
N THR A 35 6.13 0.64 15.47
CA THR A 35 7.11 0.25 16.47
C THR A 35 6.60 -0.95 17.26
N HIS A 36 7.53 -1.78 17.73
CA HIS A 36 7.25 -2.81 18.73
C HIS A 36 8.34 -2.80 19.79
N ASN A 37 7.98 -3.21 20.99
CA ASN A 37 8.94 -3.35 22.09
C ASN A 37 9.54 -4.76 22.06
N VAL A 38 10.86 -4.82 22.09
CA VAL A 38 11.62 -6.04 22.35
C VAL A 38 12.37 -5.86 23.68
N LYS A 39 13.00 -6.93 24.19
CA LYS A 39 13.78 -6.88 25.45
C LYS A 39 14.85 -5.77 25.47
N ARG A 40 15.29 -5.31 24.30
CA ARG A 40 16.33 -4.27 24.12
C ARG A 40 15.76 -2.87 23.83
N GLY A 41 14.44 -2.68 23.90
CA GLY A 41 13.76 -1.40 23.66
C GLY A 41 12.83 -1.42 22.45
N ALA A 42 12.36 -0.23 22.06
CA ALA A 42 11.48 -0.06 20.91
C ALA A 42 12.25 -0.14 19.58
N VAL A 43 11.71 -0.87 18.61
CA VAL A 43 12.30 -1.06 17.28
C VAL A 43 11.27 -0.81 16.19
N VAL A 44 11.73 -0.38 15.01
CA VAL A 44 10.86 -0.14 13.85
C VAL A 44 10.37 -1.48 13.27
N ALA A 45 9.08 -1.54 12.94
CA ALA A 45 8.41 -2.71 12.39
C ALA A 45 7.74 -2.43 11.04
N SER A 46 7.66 -3.49 10.24
CA SER A 46 6.79 -3.57 9.07
C SER A 46 5.30 -3.62 9.47
N PRO A 47 4.36 -3.41 8.52
CA PRO A 47 2.93 -3.63 8.76
C PRO A 47 2.60 -5.05 9.25
N ALA A 48 3.43 -6.03 8.87
CA ALA A 48 3.31 -7.42 9.30
C ALA A 48 3.96 -7.70 10.66
N GLY A 49 4.39 -6.68 11.41
CA GLY A 49 5.00 -6.85 12.74
C GLY A 49 6.43 -7.39 12.74
N LEU A 50 7.06 -7.55 11.58
CA LEU A 50 8.47 -7.96 11.47
C LEU A 50 9.40 -6.80 11.79
N THR A 51 10.47 -7.05 12.56
CA THR A 51 11.54 -6.09 12.80
C THR A 51 12.23 -5.69 11.51
N LEU A 52 12.51 -4.39 11.39
CA LEU A 52 13.20 -3.81 10.26
C LEU A 52 14.65 -3.53 10.57
N TYR A 53 15.51 -3.89 9.63
CA TYR A 53 16.96 -3.71 9.71
C TYR A 53 17.42 -2.73 8.62
N GLY A 54 18.25 -1.77 9.01
CA GLY A 54 18.89 -0.86 8.08
C GLY A 54 19.98 -1.58 7.27
N PHE A 55 19.94 -1.47 5.95
CA PHE A 55 20.97 -2.04 5.09
C PHE A 55 22.09 -1.03 4.85
N VAL A 56 23.11 -1.07 5.72
CA VAL A 56 24.20 -0.10 5.77
C VAL A 56 25.30 -0.33 4.73
N ALA A 57 25.33 -1.50 4.09
CA ALA A 57 26.32 -1.78 3.04
C ALA A 57 26.08 -0.96 1.76
N ASP A 58 24.87 -0.42 1.61
CA ASP A 58 24.56 0.48 0.51
C ASP A 58 25.26 1.85 0.66
N LYS A 59 26.00 2.27 -0.36
CA LYS A 59 26.69 3.56 -0.40
C LYS A 59 26.00 4.56 -1.34
N ASN A 60 26.10 5.86 -1.03
CA ASN A 60 25.61 6.96 -1.87
C ASN A 60 24.14 6.83 -2.29
N GLY A 61 23.30 6.25 -1.43
CA GLY A 61 21.86 6.06 -1.71
C GLY A 61 21.53 5.01 -2.77
N LYS A 62 22.52 4.35 -3.40
CA LYS A 62 22.29 3.35 -4.45
C LYS A 62 21.96 1.99 -3.83
N PRO A 63 20.83 1.34 -4.19
CA PRO A 63 20.56 -0.02 -3.77
C PRO A 63 21.57 -0.98 -4.44
N THR A 64 22.11 -1.90 -3.66
CA THR A 64 23.15 -2.88 -4.07
C THR A 64 22.73 -4.31 -3.77
N CYS A 65 21.78 -4.51 -2.85
CA CYS A 65 21.28 -5.82 -2.47
C CYS A 65 20.23 -6.36 -3.45
N TYR A 66 20.64 -7.33 -4.27
CA TYR A 66 19.84 -8.04 -5.26
C TYR A 66 20.10 -9.54 -5.23
N ASN A 67 19.26 -10.33 -5.91
CA ASN A 67 19.41 -11.78 -6.04
C ASN A 67 19.59 -12.46 -4.68
N GLY A 68 20.62 -13.29 -4.49
CA GLY A 68 20.90 -13.97 -3.22
C GLY A 68 20.97 -13.04 -2.01
N CYS A 69 21.44 -11.79 -2.19
CA CYS A 69 21.41 -10.80 -1.10
C CYS A 69 19.97 -10.46 -0.70
N ALA A 70 19.10 -10.17 -1.69
CA ALA A 70 17.68 -9.90 -1.43
C ALA A 70 16.92 -11.14 -0.93
N VAL A 71 17.51 -12.33 -1.09
CA VAL A 71 17.03 -13.53 -0.42
C VAL A 71 17.32 -13.42 1.08
N ALA A 72 18.57 -13.23 1.48
CA ALA A 72 18.94 -13.13 2.89
C ALA A 72 18.33 -11.89 3.60
N TRP A 73 18.26 -10.76 2.89
CA TRP A 73 17.78 -9.47 3.39
C TRP A 73 16.65 -8.92 2.51
N PRO A 74 15.42 -9.47 2.62
CA PRO A 74 14.30 -9.04 1.81
C PRO A 74 14.04 -7.53 1.93
N PRO A 75 13.96 -6.79 0.81
CA PRO A 75 13.63 -5.37 0.84
C PRO A 75 12.18 -5.17 1.27
N LEU A 76 11.92 -4.23 2.17
CA LEU A 76 10.55 -3.80 2.44
C LEU A 76 10.07 -2.90 1.29
N LEU A 77 9.07 -3.34 0.55
CA LEU A 77 8.52 -2.58 -0.58
C LEU A 77 7.41 -1.63 -0.15
N ALA A 78 7.32 -0.49 -0.84
CA ALA A 78 6.28 0.51 -0.68
C ALA A 78 5.06 0.13 -1.53
N ILE A 79 3.94 -0.22 -0.89
CA ILE A 79 2.68 -0.56 -1.55
C ILE A 79 2.18 0.67 -2.31
N ASN A 80 1.90 0.51 -3.60
CA ASN A 80 1.56 1.61 -4.52
C ASN A 80 2.57 2.77 -4.50
N GLY A 81 3.82 2.49 -4.12
CA GLY A 81 4.83 3.51 -3.92
C GLY A 81 4.57 4.45 -2.72
N LYS A 82 3.61 4.16 -1.86
CA LYS A 82 3.27 5.00 -0.71
C LYS A 82 3.81 4.38 0.58
N VAL A 83 4.35 5.24 1.45
CA VAL A 83 4.84 4.87 2.77
C VAL A 83 4.33 5.87 3.79
N ALA A 84 3.92 5.39 4.95
CA ALA A 84 3.49 6.20 6.08
C ALA A 84 4.02 5.64 7.39
N VAL A 85 3.83 6.39 8.48
CA VAL A 85 4.04 5.91 9.86
C VAL A 85 2.69 5.78 10.54
N LYS A 86 2.53 4.77 11.39
CA LYS A 86 1.34 4.61 12.23
C LYS A 86 1.30 5.75 13.25
N SER A 87 0.16 6.41 13.39
CA SER A 87 -0.04 7.42 14.44
C SER A 87 0.21 6.82 15.82
N GLY A 88 0.82 7.60 16.72
CA GLY A 88 1.17 7.15 18.08
C GLY A 88 2.33 6.14 18.17
N SER A 89 2.96 5.76 17.06
CA SER A 89 4.13 4.84 17.09
C SER A 89 5.42 5.48 17.64
N GLY A 90 5.45 6.80 17.78
CA GLY A 90 6.67 7.54 18.14
C GLY A 90 7.69 7.68 17.00
N LEU A 91 7.39 7.16 15.79
CA LEU A 91 8.24 7.34 14.63
C LEU A 91 8.16 8.78 14.09
N ASN A 92 9.29 9.31 13.65
CA ASN A 92 9.32 10.60 12.97
C ASN A 92 8.96 10.41 11.50
N SER A 93 7.79 10.93 11.11
CA SER A 93 7.29 10.85 9.73
C SER A 93 8.22 11.50 8.70
N LYS A 94 9.02 12.51 9.10
CA LYS A 94 9.98 13.19 8.21
C LYS A 94 11.17 12.31 7.81
N LEU A 95 11.42 11.24 8.57
CA LEU A 95 12.51 10.30 8.29
C LEU A 95 12.07 9.19 7.34
N VAL A 96 10.77 9.01 7.10
CA VAL A 96 10.26 8.02 6.16
C VAL A 96 10.45 8.50 4.74
N GLY A 97 10.99 7.62 3.90
CA GLY A 97 11.11 7.85 2.48
C GLY A 97 11.04 6.57 1.68
N ARG A 98 11.45 6.67 0.43
CA ARG A 98 11.56 5.54 -0.50
C ARG A 98 12.60 5.80 -1.56
N VAL A 99 13.16 4.72 -2.10
CA VAL A 99 14.07 4.75 -3.24
C VAL A 99 13.58 3.82 -4.34
N LYS A 100 13.70 4.24 -5.60
CA LYS A 100 13.34 3.41 -6.75
C LYS A 100 14.43 2.36 -6.97
N ARG A 101 14.04 1.10 -7.09
CA ARG A 101 14.91 -0.03 -7.44
C ARG A 101 14.97 -0.19 -8.96
N THR A 102 15.93 -0.98 -9.44
CA THR A 102 16.15 -1.29 -10.86
C THR A 102 14.96 -1.99 -11.51
N ASN A 103 14.18 -2.77 -10.74
CA ASN A 103 12.96 -3.43 -11.19
C ASN A 103 11.71 -2.53 -11.16
N GLY A 104 11.87 -1.21 -11.00
CA GLY A 104 10.77 -0.24 -10.97
C GLY A 104 10.02 -0.14 -9.63
N GLN A 105 10.21 -1.08 -8.71
CA GLN A 105 9.58 -1.07 -7.39
C GLN A 105 10.21 0.00 -6.48
N TYR A 106 9.45 0.48 -5.50
CA TYR A 106 9.97 1.37 -4.46
C TYR A 106 10.28 0.59 -3.19
N GLN A 107 11.49 0.77 -2.65
CA GLN A 107 11.88 0.24 -1.35
C GLN A 107 11.81 1.34 -0.30
N VAL A 108 11.29 1.00 0.88
CA VAL A 108 11.15 1.92 2.00
C VAL A 108 12.52 2.33 2.56
N THR A 109 12.63 3.58 2.99
CA THR A 109 13.76 4.09 3.78
C THR A 109 13.27 4.70 5.09
N TYR A 110 14.14 4.67 6.11
CA TYR A 110 13.97 5.41 7.36
C TYR A 110 15.30 6.07 7.72
N GLY A 111 15.31 7.39 7.93
CA GLY A 111 16.52 8.15 8.22
C GLY A 111 17.54 8.12 7.07
N GLY A 112 17.08 8.00 5.83
CA GLY A 112 17.94 7.88 4.64
C GLY A 112 18.52 6.47 4.41
N VAL A 113 18.32 5.52 5.33
CA VAL A 113 18.78 4.13 5.19
C VAL A 113 17.65 3.26 4.66
N ARG A 114 17.93 2.39 3.68
CA ARG A 114 16.95 1.38 3.22
C ARG A 114 16.68 0.36 4.32
N VAL A 115 15.42 0.01 4.47
CA VAL A 115 15.01 -1.01 5.43
C VAL A 115 14.73 -2.34 4.74
N THR A 116 15.10 -3.40 5.44
CA THR A 116 14.88 -4.81 5.07
C THR A 116 14.14 -5.49 6.22
N SER A 117 13.36 -6.52 5.94
CA SER A 117 12.61 -7.26 6.96
C SER A 117 13.25 -8.62 7.23
N SER A 118 13.18 -9.11 8.47
CA SER A 118 13.47 -10.52 8.73
C SER A 118 12.50 -11.41 7.95
N ARG A 119 12.97 -12.55 7.48
CA ARG A 119 12.18 -13.49 6.67
C ARG A 119 11.18 -14.30 7.52
N SER A 120 11.32 -14.28 8.84
CA SER A 120 10.49 -15.03 9.80
C SER A 120 10.22 -14.21 11.07
N ARG A 121 8.99 -14.35 11.61
CA ARG A 121 8.64 -14.00 12.99
C ARG A 121 9.21 -15.13 13.86
N TRP A 122 10.29 -14.87 14.59
CA TRP A 122 10.79 -15.78 15.62
C TRP A 122 10.18 -15.39 16.96
#